data_AF-D1FPF2-F1
#
_entry.id   AF-D1FPF2-F1
#
_cell.length_a   1.000
_cell.length_b   1.000
_cell.length_c   1.000
_cell.angle_alpha   90.00
_cell.angle_beta   90.00
_cell.angle_gamma   90.00
#
_symmetry.space_group_name_H-M   'P 1'
#
loop_
_entity.id
_entity.type
_entity.pdbx_description
1 polymer ?
#
loop_
_entity_poly.entity_id
_entity_poly.type
_entity_poly.pdbx_seq_one_letter_code
_entity_poly.pdbx_strand_id
1 'polypeptide(L)'
;SGYSTSKEEPTAIGTKTIGLFQFSEETDCGTKTAKGRCNAKCDALKTDDITTAARCALQMNTDRQFNFWPIWKNSTCRTNTQNYVCSL
;
A
#
# COMPACT_ATOMS: atom_id res chain seq x y z
N SER A 1 2.96 -3.68 -6.11
CA SER A 1 4.33 -3.16 -6.02
C SER A 1 5.39 -4.15 -6.49
N GLY A 2 5.21 -5.47 -6.37
CA GLY A 2 6.30 -6.42 -6.66
C GLY A 2 7.43 -6.32 -5.62
N TYR A 3 7.05 -6.17 -4.35
CA TYR A 3 7.93 -6.02 -3.19
C TYR A 3 8.83 -4.77 -3.17
N SER A 4 8.68 -3.86 -4.13
CA SER A 4 9.42 -2.58 -4.15
C SER A 4 8.78 -1.55 -3.21
N THR A 5 9.58 -1.09 -2.24
CA THR A 5 9.24 -0.04 -1.26
C THR A 5 9.08 1.32 -1.90
N SER A 6 9.78 1.60 -2.99
CA SER A 6 9.79 2.90 -3.69
C SER A 6 8.90 2.98 -4.92
N LYS A 7 8.16 1.92 -5.25
CA LYS A 7 7.36 1.87 -6.48
C LYS A 7 6.30 2.96 -6.52
N GLU A 8 6.23 3.68 -7.63
CA GLU A 8 5.15 4.58 -7.97
C GLU A 8 4.49 4.09 -9.26
N GLU A 9 3.17 3.96 -9.27
CA GLU A 9 2.41 3.62 -10.47
C GLU A 9 1.38 4.73 -10.78
N PRO A 10 1.35 5.26 -12.02
CA PRO A 10 0.38 6.28 -12.40
C PRO A 10 -1.04 5.69 -12.40
N THR A 11 -2.01 6.51 -12.03
CA THR A 11 -3.44 6.20 -12.13
C THR A 11 -4.03 6.82 -13.39
N ALA A 12 -5.22 6.36 -13.80
CA ALA A 12 -5.93 6.88 -14.96
C ALA A 12 -6.29 8.38 -14.87
N ILE A 13 -6.35 8.93 -13.65
CA ILE A 13 -6.70 10.33 -13.37
C ILE A 13 -5.47 11.24 -13.19
N GLY A 14 -4.26 10.76 -13.53
CA GLY A 14 -3.04 11.54 -13.48
C GLY A 14 -2.43 11.70 -12.07
N THR A 15 -2.91 10.93 -11.09
CA THR A 15 -2.27 10.79 -9.77
C THR A 15 -1.40 9.52 -9.75
N LYS A 16 -0.86 9.13 -8.60
CA LYS A 16 -0.10 7.88 -8.45
C LYS A 16 -0.49 7.07 -7.22
N THR A 17 -0.20 5.78 -7.29
CA THR A 17 -0.14 4.90 -6.11
C THR A 17 1.30 4.77 -5.62
N ILE A 18 1.47 4.61 -4.32
CA ILE A 18 2.73 4.88 -3.62
C ILE A 18 3.18 3.66 -2.81
N GLY A 19 4.44 3.29 -3.03
CA GLY A 19 5.24 2.42 -2.18
C GLY A 19 4.78 0.97 -2.11
N LEU A 20 5.29 0.24 -1.11
CA LEU A 20 5.10 -1.21 -0.98
C LEU A 20 3.62 -1.64 -1.04
N PHE A 21 2.74 -0.89 -0.39
CA PHE A 21 1.31 -1.22 -0.28
C PHE A 21 0.43 -0.51 -1.32
N GLN A 22 1.01 0.29 -2.21
CA GLN A 22 0.33 1.00 -3.31
C GLN A 22 -0.81 1.92 -2.82
N PHE A 23 -0.49 2.80 -1.88
CA PHE A 23 -1.42 3.79 -1.34
C PHE A 23 -1.70 4.92 -2.32
N SER A 24 -2.93 5.43 -2.38
CA SER A 24 -3.31 6.55 -3.24
C SER A 24 -2.69 7.87 -2.77
N GLU A 25 -1.94 8.54 -3.64
CA GLU A 25 -1.41 9.89 -3.39
C GLU A 25 -2.51 10.93 -3.09
N GLU A 26 -3.71 10.71 -3.61
CA GLU A 26 -4.85 11.63 -3.47
C GLU A 26 -5.57 11.46 -2.13
N THR A 27 -5.75 10.21 -1.68
CA THR A 27 -6.66 9.89 -0.56
C THR A 27 -5.96 9.35 0.68
N ASP A 28 -4.77 8.77 0.56
CA ASP A 28 -4.11 8.07 1.67
C ASP A 28 -3.00 8.90 2.31
N CYS A 29 -2.29 9.71 1.51
CA CYS A 29 -1.16 10.50 1.97
C CYS A 29 -1.18 11.92 1.37
N GLY A 30 -0.17 12.74 1.71
CA GLY A 30 0.06 14.02 1.07
C GLY A 30 1.47 14.22 0.55
N THR A 31 1.59 14.95 -0.56
CA THR A 31 2.88 15.24 -1.19
C THR A 31 3.71 16.29 -0.44
N LYS A 32 3.07 17.37 0.04
CA LYS A 32 3.75 18.48 0.73
C LYS A 32 3.73 18.33 2.26
N THR A 33 2.59 17.93 2.80
CA THR A 33 2.34 17.81 4.23
C THR A 33 1.67 16.48 4.54
N ALA A 34 1.73 16.06 5.81
CA ALA A 34 0.97 14.92 6.27
C ALA A 34 -0.54 15.21 6.15
N LYS A 35 -1.26 14.31 5.47
CA LYS A 35 -2.73 14.35 5.30
C LYS A 35 -3.21 12.98 4.81
N GLY A 36 -4.49 12.89 4.44
CA GLY A 36 -5.12 11.67 3.95
C GLY A 36 -5.39 10.67 5.08
N ARG A 37 -5.83 9.47 4.71
CA ARG A 37 -6.20 8.44 5.69
C ARG A 37 -5.06 8.05 6.62
N CYS A 38 -3.82 8.02 6.12
CA CYS A 38 -2.64 7.67 6.91
C CYS A 38 -2.12 8.82 7.79
N ASN A 39 -2.65 10.05 7.64
CA ASN A 39 -2.06 11.27 8.19
C ASN A 39 -0.53 11.32 8.01
N ALA A 40 -0.05 11.06 6.79
CA ALA A 40 1.37 10.87 6.50
C ALA A 40 1.78 11.59 5.20
N LYS A 41 3.07 11.92 5.09
CA LYS A 41 3.65 12.34 3.80
C LYS A 41 3.84 11.11 2.92
N CYS A 42 3.57 11.23 1.62
CA CYS A 42 3.74 10.12 0.68
C CYS A 42 5.18 9.61 0.61
N ASP A 43 6.17 10.49 0.80
CA ASP A 43 7.59 10.08 0.85
C ASP A 43 7.91 9.17 2.04
N ALA A 44 7.22 9.33 3.17
CA ALA A 44 7.38 8.46 4.33
C ALA A 44 6.77 7.06 4.12
N LEU A 45 6.05 6.84 3.02
CA LEU A 45 5.48 5.55 2.64
C LEU A 45 6.33 4.81 1.58
N LYS A 46 7.44 5.43 1.12
CA LYS A 46 8.35 4.90 0.08
C LYS A 46 9.72 4.48 0.62
N THR A 47 9.90 4.47 1.93
CA THR A 47 11.17 4.15 2.58
C THR A 47 11.30 2.65 2.82
N ASP A 48 12.55 2.19 2.95
CA ASP A 48 12.85 0.80 3.31
C ASP A 48 12.51 0.47 4.76
N ASP A 49 12.56 1.47 5.66
CA ASP A 49 11.83 1.37 6.92
C ASP A 49 10.34 1.47 6.62
N ILE A 50 9.70 0.30 6.57
CA ILE A 50 8.28 0.19 6.25
C ILE A 50 7.37 0.52 7.44
N THR A 51 7.87 0.98 8.59
CA THR A 51 7.07 1.18 9.81
C THR A 51 5.85 2.07 9.58
N THR A 52 6.04 3.22 8.94
CA THR A 52 4.92 4.15 8.64
C THR A 52 3.94 3.52 7.64
N ALA A 53 4.45 2.86 6.61
CA ALA A 53 3.65 2.21 5.59
C ALA A 53 2.84 1.03 6.16
N ALA A 54 3.44 0.23 7.03
CA ALA A 54 2.81 -0.91 7.70
C ALA A 54 1.72 -0.45 8.69
N ARG A 55 1.94 0.64 9.43
CA ARG A 55 0.90 1.24 10.28
C ARG A 55 -0.31 1.67 9.46
N CYS A 56 -0.10 2.32 8.30
CA CYS A 56 -1.23 2.68 7.45
C CYS A 56 -1.92 1.44 6.86
N ALA A 57 -1.16 0.41 6.46
CA ALA A 57 -1.74 -0.84 5.96
C ALA A 57 -2.62 -1.51 7.03
N LEU A 58 -2.18 -1.50 8.29
CA LEU A 58 -2.97 -2.01 9.41
C LEU A 58 -4.27 -1.23 9.60
N GLN A 59 -4.22 0.10 9.49
CA GLN A 59 -5.42 0.94 9.53
C GLN A 59 -6.39 0.58 8.39
N MET A 60 -5.89 0.47 7.14
CA MET A 60 -6.72 0.10 6.00
C MET A 60 -7.34 -1.29 6.16
N ASN A 61 -6.59 -2.23 6.72
CA ASN A 61 -7.10 -3.56 7.04
C ASN A 61 -8.12 -3.55 8.19
N THR A 62 -7.98 -2.66 9.16
CA THR A 62 -8.98 -2.49 10.23
C THR A 62 -10.29 -1.97 9.65
N ASP A 63 -10.23 -1.01 8.72
CA ASP A 63 -11.41 -0.37 8.16
C ASP A 63 -12.10 -1.20 7.06
N ARG A 64 -11.31 -1.88 6.22
CA ARG A 64 -11.78 -2.52 4.98
C ARG A 64 -11.34 -3.96 4.83
N GLN A 65 -10.62 -4.51 5.80
CA GLN A 65 -9.93 -5.79 5.69
C GLN A 65 -9.05 -5.83 4.42
N PHE A 66 -8.78 -7.02 3.90
CA PHE A 66 -8.05 -7.18 2.65
C PHE A 66 -8.76 -6.59 1.42
N ASN A 67 -10.03 -6.17 1.51
CA ASN A 67 -10.76 -5.59 0.37
C ASN A 67 -10.24 -4.21 -0.05
N PHE A 68 -9.37 -3.58 0.74
CA PHE A 68 -8.65 -2.37 0.33
C PHE A 68 -7.79 -2.63 -0.91
N TRP A 69 -7.14 -3.80 -1.00
CA TRP A 69 -6.29 -4.15 -2.14
C TRP A 69 -7.10 -4.87 -3.22
N PRO A 70 -7.34 -4.28 -4.41
CA PRO A 70 -8.18 -4.91 -5.44
C PRO A 70 -7.64 -6.26 -5.90
N ILE A 71 -6.32 -6.44 -5.89
CA ILE A 71 -5.68 -7.71 -6.25
C ILE A 71 -6.13 -8.85 -5.33
N TRP A 72 -6.43 -8.58 -4.05
CA TRP A 72 -6.98 -9.60 -3.14
C TRP A 72 -8.32 -10.16 -3.64
N LYS A 73 -9.09 -9.37 -4.38
CA LYS A 73 -10.38 -9.80 -4.93
C LYS A 73 -10.25 -10.78 -6.07
N ASN A 74 -9.25 -10.56 -6.93
CA ASN A 74 -9.10 -11.26 -8.20
C ASN A 74 -7.84 -12.14 -8.25
N SER A 75 -7.21 -12.42 -7.10
CA SER A 75 -5.98 -13.22 -7.03
C SER A 75 -6.20 -14.58 -6.40
N THR A 76 -5.24 -15.46 -6.66
CA THR A 76 -5.08 -16.76 -6.01
C THR A 76 -4.59 -16.64 -4.56
N CYS A 77 -4.36 -15.43 -4.02
CA CYS A 77 -3.88 -15.24 -2.66
C CYS A 77 -4.83 -15.83 -1.60
N ARG A 78 -6.10 -16.06 -1.93
CA ARG A 78 -7.08 -16.70 -1.04
C ARG A 78 -6.98 -18.23 -0.98
N THR A 79 -6.46 -18.85 -2.04
CA THR A 79 -6.55 -20.30 -2.25
C THR A 79 -5.20 -20.97 -2.38
N ASN A 80 -4.16 -20.24 -2.79
CA ASN A 80 -2.81 -20.77 -2.96
C ASN A 80 -1.83 -20.06 -2.04
N THR A 81 -1.91 -20.36 -0.75
CA THR A 81 -1.06 -19.77 0.29
C THR A 81 0.35 -20.39 0.33
N GLN A 82 0.52 -21.61 -0.18
CA GLN A 82 1.80 -22.34 -0.15
C GLN A 82 2.90 -21.62 -0.94
N ASN A 83 2.54 -20.94 -2.03
CA ASN A 83 3.47 -20.15 -2.84
C ASN A 83 3.99 -18.88 -2.15
N TYR A 84 3.41 -18.51 -0.99
CA TYR A 84 3.74 -17.29 -0.25
C TYR A 84 4.32 -17.58 1.15
N VAL A 85 4.55 -18.86 1.47
CA VAL A 85 5.28 -19.23 2.69
C VAL A 85 6.77 -18.93 2.45
N CYS A 86 7.33 -18.05 3.27
CA CYS A 86 8.76 -17.82 3.28
C CYS A 86 9.45 -19.03 3.95
N SER A 87 10.37 -19.65 3.24
CA SER A 87 11.33 -20.60 3.82
C SER A 87 12.66 -19.89 4.04
N LEU A 88 13.30 -20.21 5.15
CA LEU A 88 14.59 -19.67 5.57
C LEU A 88 15.73 -20.54 5.05
#